data_AF-A0A640TJR0-F1
#
_entry.id   AF-A0A640TJR0-F1
#
_cell.length_a   1.000
_cell.length_b   1.000
_cell.length_c   1.000
_cell.angle_alpha   90.00
_cell.angle_beta   90.00
_cell.angle_gamma   90.00
#
_symmetry.space_group_name_H-M   'P 1'
#
loop_
_entity.id
_entity.type
_entity.pdbx_description
1 polymer ?
#
loop_
_entity_poly.entity_id
_entity_poly.type
_entity_poly.pdbx_seq_one_letter_code
_entity_poly.pdbx_strand_id
1 'polypeptide(L)'
;MAEDELDEGVLLRGEENVALRLKIERETRGWSTNALSDRLVEAGYEMNPSAVWRIENGKRRINLDEAIGFAEVLGVSLQNLVGPPQLAAKARAMELIDDVVRAFRETQRAGVSLTRARDALDAYLAEHPDIREEADVMVSNAMAEEAIANFAIGPYDAPSPGEYPDDEQRD
;
A
#
# COMPACT_ATOMS: atom_id res chain seq x y z
N MET A 1 -2.12 21.77 -8.39
CA MET A 1 -0.67 21.51 -8.22
C MET A 1 -0.42 21.07 -6.78
N ALA A 2 -0.90 19.89 -6.38
CA ALA A 2 -0.70 19.34 -5.02
C ALA A 2 -1.07 17.83 -4.93
N GLU A 3 -0.91 17.07 -6.02
CA GLU A 3 -1.30 15.65 -6.04
C GLU A 3 -0.14 14.70 -6.39
N ASP A 4 1.05 15.22 -6.70
CA ASP A 4 2.23 14.41 -7.07
C ASP A 4 3.11 13.97 -5.88
N GLU A 5 2.77 14.35 -4.64
CA GLU A 5 3.65 14.14 -3.47
C GLU A 5 3.36 12.86 -2.67
N LEU A 6 2.35 12.08 -3.09
CA LEU A 6 1.81 10.98 -2.27
C LEU A 6 2.40 9.60 -2.58
N ASP A 7 3.18 9.44 -3.66
CA ASP A 7 3.59 8.10 -4.14
C ASP A 7 5.08 7.77 -3.96
N GLU A 8 5.97 8.76 -3.88
CA GLU A 8 7.38 8.55 -3.50
C GLU A 8 7.58 8.55 -1.96
N GLY A 9 6.67 9.16 -1.21
CA GLY A 9 6.94 9.62 0.16
C GLY A 9 6.89 8.57 1.27
N VAL A 10 6.10 7.50 1.17
CA VAL A 10 5.83 6.65 2.35
C VAL A 10 6.98 5.68 2.64
N LEU A 11 7.62 5.11 1.61
CA LEU A 11 8.80 4.25 1.75
C LEU A 11 10.10 5.06 1.87
N LEU A 12 10.20 6.23 1.22
CA LEU A 12 11.34 7.14 1.36
C LEU A 12 11.40 7.84 2.75
N ARG A 13 10.29 7.80 3.52
CA ARG A 13 10.22 8.20 4.93
C ARG A 13 10.45 7.03 5.92
N GLY A 14 10.97 5.89 5.46
CA GLY A 14 11.19 4.71 6.32
C GLY A 14 11.93 5.02 7.62
N GLU A 15 12.95 5.89 7.58
CA GLU A 15 13.66 6.30 8.80
C GLU A 15 12.84 7.22 9.72
N GLU A 16 12.02 8.12 9.17
CA GLU A 16 11.12 8.97 9.96
C GLU A 16 10.03 8.13 10.63
N ASN A 17 9.49 7.14 9.90
CA ASN A 17 8.54 6.18 10.42
C ASN A 17 9.16 5.35 11.55
N VAL A 18 10.39 4.86 11.37
CA VAL A 18 11.13 4.15 12.43
C VAL A 18 11.29 5.07 13.64
N ALA A 19 11.82 6.28 13.48
CA ALA A 19 12.04 7.21 14.57
C ALA A 19 10.76 7.48 15.39
N LEU A 20 9.64 7.73 14.72
CA LEU A 20 8.35 7.94 15.36
C LEU A 20 7.85 6.67 16.07
N ARG A 21 7.98 5.50 15.43
CA ARG A 21 7.58 4.21 15.98
C ARG A 21 8.38 3.83 17.23
N LEU A 22 9.70 4.00 17.20
CA LEU A 22 10.59 3.75 18.34
C LEU A 22 10.11 4.55 19.55
N LYS A 23 9.86 5.84 19.36
CA LYS A 23 9.39 6.73 20.42
C LYS A 23 8.05 6.27 20.99
N ILE A 24 7.06 5.98 20.13
CA ILE A 24 5.74 5.50 20.55
C ILE A 24 5.83 4.19 21.34
N GLU A 25 6.54 3.19 20.81
CA GLU A 25 6.65 1.88 21.47
C GLU A 25 7.37 1.98 22.80
N ARG A 26 8.49 2.73 22.83
CA ARG A 26 9.27 2.97 24.03
C ARG A 26 8.42 3.65 25.11
N GLU A 27 7.71 4.73 24.77
CA GLU A 27 6.87 5.48 25.71
C GLU A 27 5.66 4.65 26.18
N THR A 28 5.01 3.92 25.26
CA THR A 28 3.88 3.02 25.58
C THR A 28 4.26 1.93 26.58
N ARG A 29 5.51 1.43 26.50
CA ARG A 29 6.05 0.40 27.41
C ARG A 29 6.71 0.98 28.65
N GLY A 30 6.74 2.30 28.80
CA GLY A 30 7.42 2.99 29.91
C GLY A 30 8.94 2.82 29.91
N TRP A 31 9.54 2.55 28.75
CA TRP A 31 10.97 2.34 28.60
C TRP A 31 11.71 3.68 28.51
N SER A 32 12.88 3.76 29.14
CA SER A 32 13.84 4.84 28.87
C SER A 32 14.67 4.50 27.63
N THR A 33 15.41 5.47 27.08
CA THR A 33 16.36 5.19 25.99
C THR A 33 17.45 4.22 26.42
N ASN A 34 17.86 4.26 27.70
CA ASN A 34 18.76 3.26 28.29
C ASN A 34 18.11 1.87 28.26
N ALA A 35 16.86 1.76 28.72
CA ALA A 35 16.17 0.48 28.79
C ALA A 35 15.97 -0.18 27.41
N LEU A 36 15.74 0.62 26.35
CA LEU A 36 15.69 0.11 24.97
C LEU A 36 17.08 -0.29 24.46
N SER A 37 18.11 0.50 24.79
CA SER A 37 19.50 0.19 24.48
C SER A 37 19.95 -1.14 25.11
N ASP A 38 19.64 -1.34 26.39
CA ASP A 38 20.01 -2.55 27.13
C ASP A 38 19.39 -3.79 26.49
N ARG A 39 18.11 -3.70 26.08
CA ARG A 39 17.41 -4.80 25.39
C ARG A 39 18.00 -5.13 24.02
N LEU A 40 18.45 -4.13 23.27
CA LEU A 40 19.15 -4.36 22.00
C LEU A 40 20.46 -5.09 22.22
N VAL A 41 21.23 -4.68 23.23
CA VAL A 41 22.49 -5.35 23.60
C VAL A 41 22.24 -6.78 24.07
N GLU A 42 21.20 -7.01 24.87
CA GLU A 42 20.78 -8.35 25.30
C GLU A 42 20.37 -9.24 24.11
N ALA A 43 19.79 -8.66 23.06
CA ALA A 43 19.46 -9.34 21.81
C ALA A 43 20.64 -9.47 20.83
N GLY A 44 21.84 -9.01 21.21
CA GLY A 44 23.05 -9.12 20.38
C GLY A 44 23.31 -7.96 19.42
N TYR A 45 22.58 -6.85 19.56
CA TYR A 45 22.73 -5.65 18.74
C TYR A 45 23.47 -4.54 19.51
N GLU A 46 24.57 -4.04 18.94
CA GLU A 46 25.28 -2.90 19.52
C GLU A 46 24.49 -1.60 19.35
N MET A 47 23.98 -1.07 20.45
CA MET A 47 23.28 0.21 20.48
C MET A 47 23.64 0.98 21.76
N ASN A 48 23.89 2.29 21.61
CA ASN A 48 24.10 3.19 22.73
C ASN A 48 22.84 4.01 23.03
N PRO A 49 22.54 4.36 24.29
CA PRO A 49 21.32 5.10 24.61
C PRO A 49 21.22 6.48 23.94
N SER A 50 22.36 7.14 23.74
CA SER A 50 22.44 8.41 23.01
C SER A 50 22.20 8.25 21.50
N ALA A 51 22.48 7.07 20.94
CA ALA A 51 22.16 6.75 19.56
C ALA A 51 20.65 6.55 19.39
N VAL A 52 20.00 5.81 20.30
CA VAL A 52 18.53 5.67 20.35
C VAL A 52 17.86 7.03 20.35
N TRP A 53 18.25 7.92 21.26
CA TRP A 53 17.68 9.28 21.32
C TRP A 53 17.90 10.06 20.02
N ARG A 54 19.10 10.02 19.42
CA ARG A 54 19.37 10.73 18.16
C ARG A 54 18.55 10.17 17.00
N ILE A 55 18.32 8.86 16.95
CA ILE A 55 17.45 8.23 15.96
C ILE A 55 16.01 8.73 16.14
N GLU A 56 15.45 8.65 17.36
CA GLU A 56 14.08 9.11 17.66
C GLU A 56 13.84 10.58 17.28
N ASN A 57 14.88 11.41 17.29
CA ASN A 57 14.81 12.83 16.95
C ASN A 57 15.26 13.15 15.51
N GLY A 58 15.45 12.14 14.66
CA GLY A 58 15.89 12.32 13.26
C GLY A 58 17.28 12.94 13.12
N LYS A 59 18.11 12.88 14.18
CA LYS A 59 19.49 13.40 14.21
C LYS A 59 20.53 12.37 13.81
N ARG A 60 20.11 11.13 13.56
CA ARG A 60 20.96 10.03 13.11
C ARG A 60 20.16 9.09 12.22
N ARG A 61 20.71 8.77 11.05
CA ARG A 61 20.23 7.71 10.14
C ARG A 61 20.43 6.35 10.79
N ILE A 62 19.58 5.38 10.45
CA ILE A 62 19.72 3.98 10.87
C ILE A 62 20.23 3.13 9.70
N ASN A 63 20.96 2.07 10.00
CA ASN A 63 21.26 1.03 9.01
C ASN A 63 20.24 -0.12 9.10
N LEU A 64 20.36 -1.09 8.17
CA LEU A 64 19.44 -2.23 8.10
C LEU A 64 19.55 -3.16 9.32
N ASP A 65 20.76 -3.44 9.80
CA ASP A 65 20.97 -4.32 10.96
C ASP A 65 20.35 -3.73 12.24
N GLU A 66 20.47 -2.41 12.41
CA GLU A 66 19.81 -1.67 13.50
C GLU A 66 18.29 -1.75 13.37
N ALA A 67 17.74 -1.59 12.15
CA ALA A 67 16.30 -1.70 11.92
C ALA A 67 15.79 -3.12 12.23
N ILE A 68 16.55 -4.16 11.88
CA ILE A 68 16.24 -5.55 12.23
C ILE A 68 16.25 -5.73 13.75
N GLY A 69 17.27 -5.23 14.45
CA GLY A 69 17.35 -5.33 15.90
C GLY A 69 16.22 -4.60 16.62
N PHE A 70 15.83 -3.41 16.15
CA PHE A 70 14.66 -2.71 16.68
C PHE A 70 13.37 -3.50 16.45
N ALA A 71 13.19 -4.08 15.26
CA ALA A 71 12.02 -4.88 14.93
C ALA A 71 11.91 -6.10 15.87
N GLU A 72 13.02 -6.79 16.10
CA GLU A 72 13.10 -7.94 17.00
C GLU A 72 12.77 -7.56 18.45
N VAL A 73 13.46 -6.57 19.02
CA VAL A 73 13.25 -6.14 20.42
C VAL A 73 11.84 -5.59 20.67
N LEU A 74 11.27 -4.93 19.66
CA LEU A 74 9.90 -4.43 19.74
C LEU A 74 8.85 -5.51 19.43
N GLY A 75 9.23 -6.66 18.88
CA GLY A 75 8.31 -7.74 18.51
C GLY A 75 7.39 -7.36 17.35
N VAL A 76 7.87 -6.58 16.38
CA VAL A 76 7.13 -6.16 15.19
C VAL A 76 7.87 -6.59 13.92
N SER A 77 7.17 -6.79 12.80
CA SER A 77 7.85 -7.08 11.53
C SER A 77 8.61 -5.85 11.02
N LEU A 78 9.67 -6.06 10.24
CA LEU A 78 10.45 -4.97 9.64
C LEU A 78 9.57 -4.07 8.75
N GLN A 79 8.68 -4.66 7.95
CA GLN A 79 7.64 -3.94 7.20
C GLN A 79 6.82 -3.02 8.10
N ASN A 80 6.45 -3.53 9.27
CA ASN A 80 5.64 -2.79 10.22
C ASN A 80 6.44 -1.66 10.86
N LEU A 81 7.73 -1.89 11.17
CA LEU A 81 8.63 -0.88 11.74
C LEU A 81 8.86 0.32 10.80
N VAL A 82 9.07 0.07 9.51
CA VAL A 82 9.35 1.11 8.50
C VAL A 82 8.09 1.73 7.90
N GLY A 83 6.93 1.12 8.15
CA GLY A 83 5.63 1.60 7.69
C GLY A 83 5.02 2.69 8.60
N PRO A 84 3.95 3.36 8.16
CA PRO A 84 3.32 4.42 8.93
C PRO A 84 2.82 3.92 10.31
N PRO A 85 3.30 4.48 11.43
CA PRO A 85 3.05 3.95 12.77
C PRO A 85 1.57 4.00 13.19
N GLN A 86 0.75 4.88 12.61
CA GLN A 86 -0.68 4.97 12.91
C GLN A 86 -1.51 3.84 12.28
N LEU A 87 -1.03 3.27 11.17
CA LEU A 87 -1.71 2.18 10.44
C LEU A 87 -1.26 0.81 10.96
N ALA A 88 0.01 0.71 11.31
CA ALA A 88 0.67 -0.44 11.90
C ALA A 88 -0.02 -1.08 13.12
N ALA A 89 -0.64 -0.26 13.98
CA ALA A 89 -1.37 -0.74 15.17
C ALA A 89 -2.73 -1.37 14.81
N LYS A 90 -3.18 -1.24 13.55
CA LYS A 90 -4.45 -1.75 13.04
C LYS A 90 -4.18 -2.85 12.03
N ALA A 91 -4.01 -4.08 12.51
CA ALA A 91 -3.73 -5.26 11.66
C ALA A 91 -4.68 -5.35 10.44
N ARG A 92 -5.97 -5.08 10.65
CA ARG A 92 -6.97 -5.05 9.58
C ARG A 92 -6.68 -4.01 8.49
N ALA A 93 -6.16 -2.84 8.85
CA ALA A 93 -5.81 -1.82 7.88
C ALA A 93 -4.61 -2.24 7.02
N MET A 94 -3.62 -2.92 7.62
CA MET A 94 -2.47 -3.45 6.88
C MET A 94 -2.88 -4.56 5.90
N GLU A 95 -3.76 -5.48 6.31
CA GLU A 95 -4.33 -6.50 5.42
C GLU A 95 -5.03 -5.88 4.21
N LEU A 96 -5.88 -4.87 4.45
CA LEU A 96 -6.60 -4.19 3.38
C LEU A 96 -5.66 -3.44 2.42
N ILE A 97 -4.60 -2.83 2.95
CA ILE A 97 -3.57 -2.20 2.12
C ILE A 97 -2.87 -3.25 1.24
N ASP A 98 -2.51 -4.40 1.81
CA ASP A 98 -1.89 -5.49 1.05
C ASP A 98 -2.84 -6.05 -0.03
N ASP A 99 -4.13 -6.15 0.26
CA ASP A 99 -5.16 -6.53 -0.72
C ASP A 99 -5.24 -5.52 -1.87
N VAL A 100 -5.25 -4.22 -1.57
CA VAL A 100 -5.27 -3.14 -2.59
C VAL A 100 -4.02 -3.19 -3.45
N VAL A 101 -2.83 -3.30 -2.83
CA VAL A 101 -1.56 -3.37 -3.56
C VAL A 101 -1.51 -4.60 -4.45
N ARG A 102 -2.02 -5.74 -3.99
CA ARG A 102 -2.09 -6.98 -4.77
C ARG A 102 -3.01 -6.80 -5.99
N ALA A 103 -4.23 -6.32 -5.78
CA ALA A 103 -5.19 -6.06 -6.86
C ALA A 103 -4.64 -5.07 -7.88
N PHE A 104 -3.98 -4.00 -7.44
CA PHE A 104 -3.36 -3.04 -8.34
C PHE A 104 -2.26 -3.68 -9.21
N ARG A 105 -1.38 -4.49 -8.61
CA ARG A 105 -0.34 -5.21 -9.36
C ARG A 105 -0.94 -6.17 -10.38
N GLU A 106 -2.04 -6.83 -10.05
CA GLU A 106 -2.77 -7.70 -10.98
C GLU A 106 -3.33 -6.90 -12.15
N THR A 107 -3.98 -5.76 -11.91
CA THR A 107 -4.47 -4.85 -12.96
C THR A 107 -3.34 -4.37 -13.86
N GLN A 108 -2.19 -3.97 -13.30
CA GLN A 108 -1.04 -3.53 -14.09
C GLN A 108 -0.49 -4.66 -14.97
N ARG A 109 -0.35 -5.88 -14.42
CA ARG A 109 0.09 -7.04 -15.19
C ARG A 109 -0.88 -7.39 -16.33
N ALA A 110 -2.19 -7.34 -16.04
CA ALA A 110 -3.22 -7.56 -17.04
C ALA A 110 -3.19 -6.48 -18.14
N GLY A 111 -3.01 -5.21 -17.76
CA GLY A 111 -2.85 -4.09 -18.69
C GLY A 111 -1.66 -4.28 -19.64
N VAL A 112 -0.49 -4.65 -19.11
CA VAL A 112 0.69 -4.99 -19.93
C VAL A 112 0.40 -6.16 -20.87
N SER A 113 -0.33 -7.18 -20.40
CA SER A 113 -0.73 -8.31 -21.25
C SER A 113 -1.67 -7.89 -22.39
N LEU A 114 -2.64 -7.01 -22.09
CA LEU A 114 -3.57 -6.47 -23.09
C LEU A 114 -2.83 -5.65 -24.15
N THR A 115 -1.90 -4.77 -23.75
CA THR A 115 -1.08 -4.00 -24.68
C THR A 115 -0.31 -4.92 -25.62
N ARG A 116 0.38 -5.94 -25.09
CA ARG A 116 1.11 -6.90 -25.92
C ARG A 116 0.21 -7.66 -26.89
N ALA A 117 -1.00 -8.04 -26.45
CA ALA A 117 -1.95 -8.73 -27.31
C ALA A 117 -2.45 -7.83 -28.46
N ARG A 118 -2.72 -6.54 -28.15
CA ARG A 118 -3.09 -5.54 -29.16
C ARG A 118 -1.96 -5.29 -30.15
N ASP A 119 -0.74 -5.07 -29.67
CA ASP A 119 0.43 -4.85 -30.54
C ASP A 119 0.65 -6.04 -31.48
N ALA A 120 0.46 -7.28 -30.98
CA ALA A 120 0.57 -8.49 -31.79
C ALA A 120 -0.53 -8.59 -32.85
N LEU A 121 -1.78 -8.24 -32.50
CA LEU A 121 -2.90 -8.21 -33.44
C LEU A 121 -2.69 -7.13 -34.51
N ASP A 122 -2.28 -5.93 -34.11
CA ASP A 122 -2.02 -4.81 -35.00
C ASP A 122 -0.93 -5.14 -36.02
N ALA A 123 0.15 -5.80 -35.57
CA ALA A 123 1.21 -6.29 -36.44
C ALA A 123 0.68 -7.31 -37.46
N TYR A 124 -0.14 -8.27 -37.01
CA TYR A 124 -0.75 -9.26 -37.91
C TYR A 124 -1.70 -8.61 -38.94
N LEU A 125 -2.55 -7.68 -38.52
CA LEU A 125 -3.48 -6.96 -39.41
C LEU A 125 -2.76 -5.96 -40.33
N ALA A 126 -1.52 -5.58 -40.03
CA ALA A 126 -0.70 -4.79 -40.95
C ALA A 126 -0.22 -5.66 -42.13
N GLU A 127 0.03 -6.95 -41.89
CA GLU A 127 0.35 -7.94 -42.92
C GLU A 127 -0.90 -8.45 -43.67
N HIS A 128 -2.09 -8.35 -43.05
CA HIS A 128 -3.37 -8.85 -43.58
C HIS A 128 -4.44 -7.73 -43.63
N PRO A 129 -4.30 -6.74 -44.53
CA PRO A 129 -5.19 -5.58 -44.56
C PRO A 129 -6.63 -5.91 -45.01
N ASP A 130 -6.84 -7.04 -45.67
CA ASP A 130 -8.14 -7.51 -46.16
C ASP A 130 -9.13 -7.85 -45.05
N ILE A 131 -8.65 -8.21 -43.86
CA ILE A 131 -9.46 -8.59 -42.70
C ILE A 131 -9.48 -7.54 -41.58
N ARG A 132 -8.76 -6.42 -41.75
CA ARG A 132 -8.56 -5.41 -40.70
C ARG A 132 -9.87 -4.84 -40.14
N GLU A 133 -10.75 -4.38 -41.02
CA GLU A 133 -12.01 -3.75 -40.63
C GLU A 133 -12.92 -4.72 -39.86
N GLU A 134 -13.02 -5.96 -40.32
CA GLU A 134 -13.82 -7.00 -39.64
C GLU A 134 -13.22 -7.35 -38.27
N ALA A 135 -11.90 -7.52 -38.18
CA ALA A 135 -11.20 -7.83 -36.93
C ALA A 135 -11.36 -6.70 -35.89
N ASP A 136 -11.22 -5.44 -36.30
CA ASP A 136 -11.38 -4.27 -35.42
C ASP A 136 -12.79 -4.20 -34.84
N VAL A 137 -13.81 -4.48 -35.65
CA VAL A 137 -15.22 -4.54 -35.21
C VAL A 137 -15.44 -5.69 -34.24
N MET A 138 -14.92 -6.89 -34.54
CA MET A 138 -15.07 -8.06 -33.66
C MET A 138 -14.43 -7.84 -32.29
N VAL A 139 -13.20 -7.30 -32.26
CA VAL A 139 -12.52 -6.99 -30.99
C VAL A 139 -13.26 -5.91 -30.22
N SER A 140 -13.72 -4.86 -30.90
CA SER A 140 -14.49 -3.78 -30.25
C SER A 140 -15.78 -4.30 -29.62
N ASN A 141 -16.53 -5.15 -30.33
CA ASN A 141 -17.77 -5.73 -29.82
C ASN A 141 -17.51 -6.69 -28.65
N ALA A 142 -16.53 -7.58 -28.78
CA ALA A 142 -16.17 -8.51 -27.70
C ALA A 142 -15.71 -7.76 -26.43
N MET A 143 -14.93 -6.69 -26.58
CA MET A 143 -14.54 -5.85 -25.44
C MET A 143 -15.73 -5.10 -24.81
N ALA A 144 -16.69 -4.64 -25.63
CA ALA A 144 -17.89 -3.99 -25.13
C ALA A 144 -18.77 -4.96 -24.32
N GLU A 145 -18.94 -6.20 -24.79
CA GLU A 145 -19.67 -7.26 -24.07
C GLU A 145 -19.03 -7.56 -22.70
N GLU A 146 -17.71 -7.73 -22.66
CA GLU A 146 -16.97 -7.96 -21.42
C GLU A 146 -17.05 -6.76 -20.46
N ALA A 147 -17.02 -5.53 -20.98
CA ALA A 147 -17.18 -4.34 -20.15
C ALA A 147 -18.58 -4.29 -19.51
N ILE A 148 -19.64 -4.55 -20.28
CA ILE A 148 -21.02 -4.59 -19.79
C ILE A 148 -21.20 -5.66 -18.71
N ALA A 149 -20.65 -6.87 -18.92
CA ALA A 149 -20.70 -7.94 -17.94
C ALA A 149 -20.02 -7.56 -16.62
N ASN A 150 -18.87 -6.88 -16.69
CA ASN A 150 -18.16 -6.39 -15.50
C ASN A 150 -18.88 -5.24 -14.78
N PHE A 151 -19.57 -4.35 -15.52
CA PHE A 151 -20.40 -3.30 -14.92
C PHE A 151 -21.60 -3.87 -14.16
N ALA A 152 -22.19 -4.97 -14.64
CA ALA A 152 -23.29 -5.66 -13.96
C ALA A 152 -22.88 -6.38 -12.66
N ILE A 153 -21.58 -6.55 -12.41
CA ILE A 153 -20.99 -7.20 -11.23
C ILE A 153 -20.40 -6.16 -10.24
N GLY A 154 -20.43 -4.85 -10.57
CA GLY A 154 -19.81 -3.77 -9.77
C GLY A 154 -20.53 -3.43 -8.45
N PRO A 155 -19.84 -2.77 -7.49
CA PRO A 155 -20.23 -2.59 -6.08
C PRO A 155 -21.40 -1.61 -5.83
N TYR A 156 -22.14 -1.23 -6.87
CA TYR A 156 -23.29 -0.32 -6.77
C TYR A 156 -24.56 -1.10 -6.41
N ASP A 157 -24.54 -1.74 -5.24
CA ASP A 157 -25.74 -2.23 -4.54
C ASP A 157 -26.00 -1.39 -3.27
N ALA A 158 -25.50 -0.14 -3.27
CA ALA A 158 -25.85 0.84 -2.25
C ALA A 158 -27.20 1.48 -2.62
N PRO A 159 -28.16 1.58 -1.68
CA PRO A 159 -29.45 2.21 -1.95
C PRO A 159 -29.23 3.65 -2.42
N SER A 160 -29.97 4.02 -3.47
CA SER A 160 -29.93 5.35 -4.07
C SER A 160 -30.14 6.42 -2.98
N PRO A 161 -29.34 7.52 -2.94
CA PRO A 161 -29.55 8.61 -2.00
C PRO A 161 -30.85 9.34 -2.38
N GLY A 162 -31.95 8.83 -1.85
CA GLY A 162 -33.32 9.25 -2.17
C GLY A 162 -34.40 8.47 -1.42
N GLU A 163 -34.08 7.28 -0.88
CA GLU A 163 -34.99 6.53 -0.02
C GLU A 163 -34.57 6.67 1.45
N TYR A 164 -34.78 7.87 2.01
CA TYR A 164 -35.04 7.96 3.45
C TYR A 164 -36.55 7.72 3.62
N PRO A 165 -36.98 6.87 4.56
CA PRO A 165 -38.39 6.76 4.89
C PRO A 165 -38.86 8.13 5.36
N ASP A 166 -39.99 8.59 4.82
CA ASP A 166 -40.71 9.76 5.32
C ASP A 166 -40.90 9.59 6.83
N ASP A 167 -40.14 10.35 7.61
CA ASP A 167 -40.37 10.45 9.04
C ASP A 167 -41.76 11.08 9.22
N GLU A 168 -42.66 10.24 9.73
CA GLU A 168 -44.04 10.53 10.04
C GLU A 168 -44.20 11.92 10.69
N GLN A 169 -45.06 12.74 10.07
CA GLN A 169 -45.77 13.78 10.79
C GLN A 169 -46.42 13.16 12.03
N ARG A 170 -45.92 13.50 13.21
CA ARG A 170 -46.65 13.36 14.46
C ARG A 170 -46.80 14.72 15.09
N ASP A 171 -48.07 15.08 15.25
CA ASP A 171 -48.64 16.23 15.97
C ASP A 171 -47.97 16.53 17.32
#